data_AF-H1DHA7-F1
#
_entry.id   AF-H1DHA7-F1
#
_cell.length_a   1.000
_cell.length_b   1.000
_cell.length_c   1.000
_cell.angle_alpha   90.00
_cell.angle_beta   90.00
_cell.angle_gamma   90.00
#
_symmetry.space_group_name_H-M   'P 1'
#
loop_
_entity.id
_entity.type
_entity.pdbx_description
1 polymer ?
#
loop_
_entity_poly.entity_id
_entity_poly.type
_entity_poly.pdbx_seq_one_letter_code
_entity_poly.pdbx_strand_id
1 'polypeptide(L)'
;MPYDDDEYIFDDAGIDDMPVFPESRRFAGLDNYEKMSLRDYIRSCIQEYRECSGRFPTENELVEIRKRTMGVLEEDWHITLKNDKQWRQFFQDNVAAVIAQLQKETEGNE
;
A
#
# COMPACT_ATOMS: atom_id res chain seq x y z
N MET A 1 -22.42 -54.25 -20.00
CA MET A 1 -21.14 -53.52 -19.89
C MET A 1 -20.84 -52.89 -21.24
N PRO A 2 -21.20 -51.62 -21.41
CA PRO A 2 -20.31 -50.67 -22.08
C PRO A 2 -20.03 -49.49 -21.15
N TYR A 3 -18.76 -49.11 -21.07
CA TYR A 3 -18.28 -47.84 -20.53
C TYR A 3 -18.32 -46.84 -21.68
N ASP A 4 -18.84 -45.64 -21.44
CA ASP A 4 -18.40 -44.41 -22.08
C ASP A 4 -18.73 -43.28 -21.10
N ASP A 5 -17.77 -43.04 -20.21
CA ASP A 5 -17.55 -41.79 -19.50
C ASP A 5 -17.37 -40.69 -20.55
N ASP A 6 -18.23 -39.67 -20.55
CA ASP A 6 -17.94 -38.33 -21.07
C ASP A 6 -19.06 -37.36 -20.66
N GLU A 7 -19.33 -37.28 -19.36
CA GLU A 7 -19.97 -36.08 -18.79
C GLU A 7 -18.85 -35.27 -18.14
N TYR A 8 -18.04 -34.63 -18.99
CA TYR A 8 -17.18 -33.53 -18.58
C TYR A 8 -18.06 -32.40 -18.05
N ILE A 9 -18.35 -32.45 -16.74
CA ILE A 9 -18.81 -31.31 -15.98
C ILE A 9 -17.62 -30.35 -15.87
N PHE A 10 -17.37 -29.61 -16.94
CA PHE A 10 -16.78 -28.29 -16.82
C PHE A 10 -17.94 -27.34 -16.54
N ASP A 11 -18.26 -27.18 -15.27
CA ASP A 11 -18.90 -25.96 -14.80
C ASP A 11 -18.19 -25.53 -13.51
N ASP A 12 -16.90 -25.22 -13.69
CA ASP A 12 -16.16 -24.25 -12.87
C ASP A 12 -16.76 -22.86 -13.16
N ALA A 13 -18.04 -22.71 -12.83
CA ALA A 13 -18.84 -21.54 -13.11
C ALA A 13 -18.54 -20.48 -12.03
N GLY A 14 -17.48 -19.72 -12.26
CA GLY A 14 -17.49 -18.27 -12.04
C GLY A 14 -17.68 -17.79 -10.60
N ILE A 15 -17.12 -18.48 -9.61
CA ILE A 15 -16.95 -17.92 -8.26
C ILE A 15 -15.49 -17.48 -8.08
N ASP A 16 -15.01 -16.51 -8.88
CA ASP A 16 -13.85 -15.72 -8.44
C ASP A 16 -13.67 -14.36 -9.13
N ASP A 17 -14.71 -13.82 -9.78
CA ASP A 17 -14.64 -12.46 -10.36
C ASP A 17 -15.91 -11.66 -10.01
N MET A 18 -16.32 -11.75 -8.74
CA MET A 18 -17.24 -10.74 -8.22
C MET A 18 -16.48 -9.41 -8.24
N PRO A 19 -16.99 -8.36 -8.89
CA PRO A 19 -16.31 -7.07 -8.91
C PRO A 19 -16.11 -6.63 -7.47
N VAL A 20 -14.84 -6.60 -7.03
CA VAL A 20 -14.48 -6.08 -5.71
C VAL A 20 -14.78 -4.58 -5.78
N PHE A 21 -15.94 -4.22 -5.26
CA PHE A 21 -16.33 -2.83 -5.17
C PHE A 21 -15.34 -2.12 -4.25
N PRO A 22 -14.69 -1.03 -4.68
CA PRO A 22 -13.80 -0.28 -3.82
C PRO A 22 -14.59 0.21 -2.62
N GLU A 23 -14.27 -0.34 -1.45
CA GLU A 23 -14.96 0.00 -0.23
C GLU A 23 -14.40 1.34 0.24
N SER A 24 -15.25 2.36 0.19
CA SER A 24 -14.90 3.69 0.67
C SER A 24 -14.78 3.69 2.20
N ARG A 25 -13.61 3.29 2.71
CA ARG A 25 -13.28 3.29 4.13
C ARG A 25 -12.49 4.53 4.52
N ARG A 26 -12.73 5.02 5.74
CA ARG A 26 -11.92 6.09 6.34
C ARG A 26 -10.64 5.48 6.88
N PHE A 27 -9.56 6.27 6.97
CA PHE A 27 -8.30 5.79 7.52
C PHE A 27 -8.45 5.22 8.95
N ALA A 28 -9.37 5.79 9.75
CA ALA A 28 -9.72 5.29 11.07
C ALA A 28 -10.22 3.83 11.06
N GLY A 29 -10.89 3.41 9.99
CA GLY A 29 -11.44 2.07 9.81
C GLY A 29 -10.45 1.05 9.26
N LEU A 30 -9.20 1.45 8.99
CA LEU A 30 -8.16 0.49 8.62
C LEU A 30 -7.77 -0.36 9.83
N ASP A 31 -7.64 -1.66 9.58
CA ASP A 31 -7.12 -2.63 10.52
C ASP A 31 -5.64 -2.38 10.83
N ASN A 32 -5.17 -2.93 11.95
CA ASN A 32 -3.77 -2.80 12.35
C ASN A 32 -2.81 -3.39 11.29
N TYR A 33 -3.23 -4.46 10.62
CA TYR A 33 -2.47 -5.07 9.54
C TYR A 33 -2.31 -4.11 8.35
N GLU A 34 -3.40 -3.50 7.88
CA GLU A 34 -3.39 -2.53 6.78
C GLU A 34 -2.53 -1.30 7.13
N LYS A 35 -2.65 -0.79 8.36
CA LYS A 35 -1.80 0.31 8.85
C LYS A 35 -0.32 -0.08 8.91
N MET A 36 -0.02 -1.31 9.30
CA MET A 36 1.35 -1.83 9.32
C MET A 36 1.92 -1.95 7.91
N SER A 37 1.17 -2.55 6.98
CA SER A 37 1.56 -2.67 5.58
C SER A 37 1.74 -1.31 4.90
N LEU A 38 0.90 -0.31 5.22
CA LEU A 38 1.07 1.06 4.74
C LEU A 38 2.35 1.71 5.26
N ARG A 39 2.65 1.50 6.54
CA ARG A 39 3.89 2.00 7.13
C ARG A 39 5.12 1.38 6.46
N ASP A 40 5.09 0.09 6.20
CA ASP A 40 6.17 -0.63 5.52
C ASP A 40 6.33 -0.15 4.08
N TYR A 41 5.21 0.03 3.36
CA TYR A 41 5.20 0.59 2.01
C TYR A 41 5.79 2.01 1.95
N ILE A 42 5.37 2.91 2.85
CA ILE A 42 5.91 4.28 2.93
C ILE A 42 7.41 4.23 3.19
N ARG A 43 7.85 3.38 4.12
CA ARG A 43 9.27 3.20 4.43
C ARG A 43 10.04 2.73 3.20
N SER A 44 9.53 1.71 2.50
CA SER A 44 10.12 1.18 1.27
C SER A 44 10.22 2.27 0.20
N CYS A 45 9.18 3.06 -0.03
CA CYS A 45 9.23 4.18 -0.98
C CYS A 45 10.29 5.23 -0.63
N ILE A 46 10.42 5.61 0.64
CA ILE A 46 11.43 6.59 1.07
C ILE A 46 12.84 6.00 0.92
N GLN A 47 13.00 4.72 1.25
CA GLN A 47 14.27 4.03 1.15
C GLN A 47 14.69 3.88 -0.33
N GLU A 48 13.81 3.40 -1.19
CA GLU A 48 13.98 3.33 -2.65
C GLU A 48 14.35 4.72 -3.21
N TYR A 49 13.66 5.76 -2.75
CA TYR A 49 13.97 7.14 -3.15
C TYR A 49 15.39 7.55 -2.74
N ARG A 50 15.79 7.22 -1.51
CA ARG A 50 17.14 7.50 -1.01
C ARG A 50 18.20 6.71 -1.78
N GLU A 51 17.93 5.46 -2.12
CA GLU A 51 18.84 4.61 -2.89
C GLU A 51 19.00 5.13 -4.33
N CYS A 52 17.91 5.59 -4.97
CA CYS A 52 17.97 6.15 -6.32
C CYS A 52 18.56 7.57 -6.37
N SER A 53 18.16 8.46 -5.44
CA SER A 53 18.53 9.88 -5.49
C SER A 53 19.71 10.25 -4.59
N GLY A 54 20.15 9.36 -3.69
CA GLY A 54 21.20 9.63 -2.69
C GLY A 54 20.82 10.67 -1.62
N ARG A 55 19.55 11.10 -1.58
CA ARG A 55 19.05 12.17 -0.71
C ARG A 55 17.65 11.86 -0.20
N PHE A 56 17.24 12.58 0.85
CA PHE A 56 15.88 12.49 1.35
C PHE A 56 14.86 13.14 0.39
N PRO A 57 13.65 12.56 0.27
CA PRO A 57 12.58 13.14 -0.55
C PRO A 57 12.20 14.53 -0.05
N THR A 58 12.02 15.48 -0.97
CA THR A 58 11.54 16.83 -0.66
C THR A 58 10.02 16.87 -0.59
N GLU A 59 9.43 17.98 -0.14
CA GLU A 59 7.97 18.09 0.02
C GLU A 59 7.17 17.75 -1.25
N ASN A 60 7.69 18.09 -2.44
CA ASN A 60 7.06 17.75 -3.71
C ASN A 60 7.10 16.23 -3.98
N GLU A 61 8.25 15.61 -3.75
CA GLU A 61 8.44 14.15 -3.92
C GLU A 61 7.58 13.37 -2.93
N LEU A 62 7.43 13.88 -1.70
CA LEU A 62 6.52 13.30 -0.72
C LEU A 62 5.06 13.37 -1.18
N VAL A 63 4.67 14.42 -1.91
CA VAL A 63 3.34 14.48 -2.54
C VAL A 63 3.21 13.44 -3.64
N GLU A 64 4.24 13.20 -4.45
CA GLU A 64 4.24 12.15 -5.48
C GLU A 64 4.19 10.74 -4.88
N ILE A 65 5.05 10.44 -3.89
CA ILE A 65 5.03 9.18 -3.14
C ILE A 65 3.65 8.97 -2.55
N ARG A 66 3.07 9.99 -1.92
CA ARG A 66 1.73 9.90 -1.33
C ARG A 66 0.65 9.63 -2.37
N LYS A 67 0.70 10.26 -3.55
CA LYS A 67 -0.22 9.97 -4.66
C LYS A 67 -0.07 8.53 -5.12
N ARG A 68 1.16 8.03 -5.27
CA ARG A 68 1.45 6.64 -5.62
C ARG A 68 0.88 5.67 -4.56
N THR A 69 1.07 5.95 -3.28
CA THR A 69 0.50 5.15 -2.19
C THR A 69 -1.03 5.17 -2.19
N MET A 70 -1.66 6.31 -2.52
CA MET A 70 -3.12 6.37 -2.67
C MET A 70 -3.60 5.54 -3.87
N GLY A 71 -2.87 5.56 -4.99
CA GLY A 71 -3.16 4.69 -6.14
C GLY A 71 -3.14 3.20 -5.76
N VAL A 72 -2.09 2.74 -5.07
CA VAL A 72 -2.01 1.36 -4.57
C VAL A 72 -3.16 1.02 -3.62
N LEU A 73 -3.53 1.93 -2.72
CA LEU A 73 -4.68 1.69 -1.85
C LEU A 73 -5.98 1.54 -2.63
N GLU A 74 -6.20 2.34 -3.66
CA GLU A 74 -7.42 2.30 -4.47
C GLU A 74 -7.45 1.10 -5.44
N GLU A 75 -6.30 0.75 -6.02
CA GLU A 75 -6.17 -0.29 -7.05
C GLU A 75 -5.91 -1.68 -6.47
N ASP A 76 -4.97 -1.80 -5.53
CA ASP A 76 -4.49 -3.08 -4.99
C ASP A 76 -5.30 -3.49 -3.76
N TRP A 77 -5.64 -2.52 -2.89
CA TRP A 77 -6.37 -2.81 -1.64
C TRP A 77 -7.86 -2.49 -1.76
N HIS A 78 -8.30 -1.92 -2.88
CA HIS A 78 -9.69 -1.50 -3.11
C HIS A 78 -10.24 -0.58 -2.01
N ILE A 79 -9.38 0.26 -1.42
CA ILE A 79 -9.70 1.21 -0.34
C ILE A 79 -9.55 2.64 -0.84
N THR A 80 -10.68 3.35 -0.90
CA THR A 80 -10.68 4.78 -1.24
C THR A 80 -10.60 5.65 0.01
N LEU A 81 -9.41 6.17 0.33
CA LEU A 81 -9.22 7.15 1.41
C LEU A 81 -9.70 8.56 1.00
N LYS A 82 -11.00 8.83 1.16
CA LYS A 82 -11.58 10.16 0.84
C LYS A 82 -10.98 11.29 1.69
N ASN A 83 -10.07 12.06 1.10
CA ASN A 83 -9.51 13.32 1.61
C ASN A 83 -9.16 13.29 3.11
N ASP A 84 -8.70 12.13 3.58
CA ASP A 84 -8.66 11.84 5.01
C ASP A 84 -7.50 12.62 5.65
N LYS A 85 -7.84 13.53 6.57
CA LYS A 85 -6.83 14.32 7.30
C LYS A 85 -5.94 13.41 8.14
N GLN A 86 -6.49 12.29 8.63
CA GLN A 86 -5.73 11.34 9.44
C GLN A 86 -4.70 10.61 8.60
N TRP A 87 -5.05 10.20 7.37
CA TRP A 87 -4.08 9.64 6.42
C TRP A 87 -2.93 10.59 6.14
N ARG A 88 -3.24 11.88 5.87
CA ARG A 88 -2.21 12.91 5.66
C ARG A 88 -1.22 12.99 6.80
N GLN A 89 -1.76 13.09 8.01
CA GLN A 89 -0.96 13.24 9.21
C GLN A 89 -0.16 11.96 9.50
N PHE A 90 -0.78 10.79 9.33
CA PHE A 90 -0.10 9.50 9.46
C PHE A 90 1.05 9.35 8.46
N PHE A 91 0.84 9.72 7.19
CA PHE A 91 1.89 9.68 6.17
C PHE A 91 3.04 10.60 6.54
N GLN A 92 2.77 11.85 6.92
CA GLN A 92 3.80 12.80 7.34
C GLN A 92 4.57 12.34 8.58
N ASP A 93 3.88 11.81 9.58
CA ASP A 93 4.49 11.31 10.82
C ASP A 93 5.41 10.11 10.55
N ASN A 94 4.95 9.16 9.72
CA ASN A 94 5.77 8.01 9.31
C ASN A 94 6.96 8.42 8.46
N VAL A 95 6.79 9.34 7.52
CA VAL A 95 7.90 9.89 6.73
C VAL A 95 8.94 10.51 7.65
N ALA A 96 8.52 11.38 8.57
CA ALA A 96 9.43 12.01 9.51
C ALA A 96 10.14 10.99 10.40
N ALA A 97 9.44 9.96 10.87
CA ALA A 97 10.01 8.88 11.66
C ALA A 97 11.04 8.06 10.86
N VAL A 98 10.75 7.72 9.60
CA VAL A 98 11.67 6.98 8.71
C VAL A 98 12.89 7.82 8.39
N ILE A 99 12.71 9.11 8.07
CA ILE A 99 13.83 10.02 7.83
C ILE A 99 14.70 10.14 9.08
N ALA A 100 14.10 10.35 10.26
CA ALA A 100 14.84 10.42 11.52
C ALA A 100 15.58 9.12 11.86
N GLN A 101 14.98 7.97 11.55
CA GLN A 101 15.63 6.66 11.73
C GLN A 101 16.83 6.51 10.77
N LEU A 102 16.64 6.81 9.49
CA LEU A 102 17.70 6.74 8.49
C LEU A 102 18.82 7.74 8.76
N GLN A 103 18.51 8.93 9.30
CA GLN A 103 19.51 9.91 9.75
C GLN A 103 20.34 9.37 10.91
N LYS A 104 19.70 8.79 11.93
CA LYS A 104 20.39 8.15 13.06
C LYS A 104 21.27 6.97 12.64
N GLU A 105 20.84 6.17 11.67
CA GLU A 105 21.65 5.08 11.12
C GLU A 105 22.92 5.59 10.42
N THR A 106 22.89 6.79 9.82
CA THR A 106 24.08 7.44 9.28
C THR A 106 24.97 8.10 10.33
N GLU A 107 24.41 8.61 11.43
CA GLU A 107 25.19 9.27 12.49
C GLU A 107 25.75 8.29 13.54
N GLY A 108 25.11 7.15 13.75
CA GLY A 108 25.51 6.14 14.75
C GLY A 108 26.64 5.20 14.31
N ASN A 109 27.26 5.45 13.16
CA ASN A 109 28.36 4.64 12.61
C ASN A 109 29.71 5.40 12.63
N GLU A 110 29.85 6.39 13.50
CA GLU A 110 31.10 7.12 13.79
C GLU A 110 31.69 6.74 15.16
#